data_AF-C7Q6Z2-F1
#
_entry.id   AF-C7Q6Z2-F1
#
_cell.length_a   1.000
_cell.length_b   1.000
_cell.length_c   1.000
_cell.angle_alpha   90.00
_cell.angle_beta   90.00
_cell.angle_gamma   90.00
#
_symmetry.space_group_name_H-M   'P 1'
#
loop_
_entity.id
_entity.type
_entity.pdbx_description
1 polymer ?
#
loop_
_entity_poly.entity_id
_entity_poly.type
_entity_poly.pdbx_seq_one_letter_code
_entity_poly.pdbx_strand_id
1 'polypeptide(L)'
;MSVGWETTTLLRVADQAHVRSEPSGDGRETQGLIECPSCHRVTDWLIAAMGMRVDVACRCGNRWEIPTTLQHVVAMAESQPIDPQWTCLDDARRALGFTRHADTTRGRRRRRHRRSSD
;
A
#
# COMPACT_ATOMS: atom_id res chain seq x y z
N MET A 1 6.37 -7.22 -25.12
CA MET A 1 5.41 -7.92 -24.26
C MET A 1 5.02 -6.96 -23.14
N SER A 2 4.04 -6.10 -23.40
CA SER A 2 3.54 -5.13 -22.42
C SER A 2 2.56 -5.89 -21.53
N VAL A 3 2.94 -6.15 -20.29
CA VAL A 3 2.05 -6.75 -19.29
C VAL A 3 0.90 -5.77 -19.11
N GLY A 4 -0.31 -6.18 -19.51
CA GLY A 4 -1.47 -5.31 -19.63
C GLY A 4 -1.86 -4.69 -18.29
N TRP A 5 -1.63 -3.38 -18.15
CA TRP A 5 -2.12 -2.58 -17.02
C TRP A 5 -3.59 -2.20 -17.18
N GLU A 6 -4.20 -2.51 -18.33
CA GLU A 6 -5.56 -2.11 -18.74
C GLU A 6 -6.66 -2.60 -17.78
N THR A 7 -6.38 -3.56 -16.91
CA THR A 7 -7.33 -4.11 -15.92
C THR A 7 -6.86 -3.94 -14.47
N THR A 8 -5.93 -3.01 -14.22
CA THR A 8 -5.45 -2.74 -12.85
C THR A 8 -6.44 -1.86 -12.11
N THR A 9 -7.11 -2.42 -11.10
CA THR A 9 -7.94 -1.63 -10.19
C THR A 9 -7.07 -1.15 -9.02
N LEU A 10 -7.00 0.18 -8.83
CA LEU A 10 -6.32 0.82 -7.72
C LEU A 10 -7.33 1.32 -6.69
N LEU A 11 -7.15 0.92 -5.43
CA LEU A 11 -8.01 1.32 -4.32
C LEU A 11 -7.17 1.88 -3.16
N ARG A 12 -7.68 2.95 -2.56
CA ARG A 12 -7.21 3.41 -1.25
C ARG A 12 -8.18 2.90 -0.19
N VAL A 13 -7.64 2.24 0.83
CA VAL A 13 -8.40 1.83 2.01
C VAL A 13 -7.79 2.53 3.21
N ALA A 14 -8.53 3.44 3.82
CA ALA A 14 -8.04 4.19 4.98
C ALA A 14 -8.08 3.37 6.28
N ASP A 15 -8.98 2.39 6.35
CA ASP A 15 -9.24 1.58 7.54
C ASP A 15 -8.80 0.10 7.33
N GLN A 16 -9.47 -0.84 8.00
CA GLN A 16 -9.22 -2.27 7.92
C GLN A 16 -9.64 -2.90 6.59
N ALA A 17 -8.81 -3.81 6.12
CA ALA A 17 -9.08 -4.68 4.98
C ALA A 17 -8.84 -6.13 5.37
N HIS A 18 -9.62 -7.03 4.79
CA HIS A 18 -9.57 -8.47 5.04
C HIS A 18 -9.46 -9.21 3.73
N VAL A 19 -8.86 -10.39 3.79
CA VAL A 19 -8.88 -11.37 2.71
C VAL A 19 -9.87 -12.46 3.09
N ARG A 20 -10.89 -12.64 2.26
CA ARG A 20 -11.76 -13.82 2.31
C ARG A 20 -10.97 -15.02 1.81
N SER A 21 -10.97 -16.07 2.62
CA SER A 21 -10.52 -17.39 2.22
C SER A 21 -11.61 -18.07 1.41
N GLU A 22 -11.23 -18.96 0.49
CA GLU A 22 -12.21 -19.85 -0.12
C GLU A 22 -12.91 -20.69 0.97
N PRO A 23 -14.21 -20.97 0.80
CA PRO A 23 -14.94 -21.80 1.75
C PRO A 23 -14.23 -23.15 1.87
N SER A 24 -13.87 -23.51 3.10
CA SER A 24 -13.31 -24.84 3.38
C SER A 24 -14.37 -25.92 3.14
N GLY A 25 -13.99 -27.20 3.11
CA GLY A 25 -14.92 -28.31 2.83
C GLY A 25 -16.12 -28.43 3.78
N ASP A 26 -16.16 -27.65 4.86
CA ASP A 26 -17.28 -27.49 5.79
C ASP A 26 -18.20 -26.29 5.46
N GLY A 27 -17.97 -25.61 4.33
CA GLY A 27 -18.72 -24.46 3.85
C GLY A 27 -18.46 -23.15 4.60
N ARG A 28 -17.51 -23.13 5.55
CA ARG A 28 -17.20 -21.92 6.31
C ARG A 28 -16.22 -21.03 5.56
N GLU A 29 -16.65 -19.80 5.31
CA GLU A 29 -15.78 -18.72 4.86
C GLU A 29 -15.03 -18.17 6.07
N THR A 30 -13.71 -18.00 5.94
CA THR A 30 -12.89 -17.32 6.96
C THR A 30 -12.38 -16.01 6.39
N GLN A 31 -12.16 -15.02 7.26
CA GLN A 31 -11.61 -13.72 6.88
C GLN A 31 -10.32 -13.49 7.67
N GLY A 32 -9.22 -13.32 6.94
CA GLY A 32 -7.92 -12.93 7.50
C GLY A 32 -7.75 -11.42 7.46
N LEU A 33 -7.40 -10.79 8.58
CA LEU A 33 -7.05 -9.37 8.60
C LEU A 33 -5.78 -9.13 7.79
N ILE A 34 -5.80 -8.13 6.92
CA ILE A 34 -4.59 -7.65 6.25
C ILE A 34 -3.78 -6.87 7.26
N GLU A 35 -2.57 -7.33 7.54
CA GLU A 35 -1.63 -6.71 8.47
C GLU A 35 -0.29 -6.47 7.77
N CYS A 36 0.32 -5.32 8.02
CA CYS A 36 1.62 -5.02 7.43
C CYS A 36 2.71 -5.90 8.05
N PRO A 37 3.43 -6.73 7.29
CA PRO A 37 4.46 -7.60 7.85
C PRO A 37 5.69 -6.85 8.37
N SER A 38 5.81 -5.55 8.10
CA SER A 38 6.94 -4.72 8.54
C SER A 38 6.63 -3.84 9.76
N CYS A 39 5.41 -3.34 9.91
CA CYS A 39 5.07 -2.40 10.99
C CYS A 39 3.80 -2.79 11.76
N HIS A 40 3.18 -3.92 11.42
CA HIS A 40 2.00 -4.46 12.09
C HIS A 40 0.78 -3.52 12.12
N ARG A 41 0.79 -2.46 11.30
CA ARG A 41 -0.39 -1.60 11.11
C ARG A 41 -1.46 -2.39 10.37
N VAL A 42 -2.74 -2.10 10.65
CA VAL A 42 -3.91 -2.75 10.06
C VAL A 42 -4.77 -1.79 9.21
N THR A 43 -4.27 -0.58 8.94
CA THR A 43 -4.94 0.52 8.25
C THR A 43 -3.99 1.19 7.24
N ASP A 44 -4.53 2.13 6.45
CA ASP A 44 -3.81 2.89 5.43
C ASP A 44 -3.13 1.99 4.39
N TRP A 45 -3.96 1.47 3.49
CA TRP A 45 -3.60 0.60 2.39
C TRP A 45 -3.75 1.29 1.06
N LEU A 46 -2.80 1.00 0.18
CA LEU A 46 -2.92 1.22 -1.24
C LEU A 46 -2.87 -0.15 -1.91
N ILE A 47 -3.99 -0.55 -2.50
CA ILE A 47 -4.23 -1.90 -3.02
C ILE A 47 -4.33 -1.82 -4.55
N ALA A 48 -3.55 -2.64 -5.24
CA ALA A 48 -3.61 -2.81 -6.68
C ALA A 48 -3.96 -4.26 -7.02
N ALA A 49 -4.97 -4.47 -7.84
CA ALA A 49 -5.32 -5.80 -8.32
C ALA A 49 -4.93 -5.99 -9.77
N MET A 50 -4.19 -7.05 -10.06
CA MET A 50 -3.73 -7.41 -11.41
C MET A 50 -4.07 -8.88 -11.66
N GLY A 51 -5.24 -9.14 -12.25
CA GLY A 51 -5.73 -10.50 -12.50
C GLY A 51 -5.95 -11.28 -11.19
N MET A 52 -5.14 -12.33 -10.98
CA MET A 52 -5.21 -13.23 -9.82
C MET A 52 -4.27 -12.84 -8.67
N ARG A 53 -3.77 -11.60 -8.66
CA ARG A 53 -2.83 -11.10 -7.65
C ARG A 53 -3.29 -9.75 -7.13
N VAL A 54 -3.06 -9.53 -5.85
CA VAL A 54 -3.27 -8.26 -5.18
C VAL A 54 -1.95 -7.79 -4.56
N ASP A 55 -1.47 -6.65 -5.02
CA ASP A 55 -0.37 -5.92 -4.41
C ASP A 55 -0.90 -4.97 -3.34
N VAL A 56 -0.33 -5.06 -2.14
CA VAL A 56 -0.67 -4.17 -1.02
C VAL A 56 0.55 -3.35 -0.63
N ALA A 57 0.37 -2.04 -0.55
CA ALA A 57 1.35 -1.11 -0.01
C ALA A 57 0.83 -0.49 1.29
N CYS A 58 1.63 -0.59 2.35
CA CYS A 58 1.38 0.09 3.62
C CYS A 58 1.93 1.52 3.58
N ARG A 59 1.35 2.39 4.42
CA ARG A 59 1.86 3.74 4.67
C ARG A 59 3.33 3.80 5.06
N CYS A 60 3.88 2.78 5.73
CA CYS A 60 5.31 2.73 6.09
C CYS A 60 6.24 2.52 4.88
N GLY A 61 5.67 2.29 3.70
CA GLY A 61 6.39 2.02 2.46
C GLY A 61 6.66 0.55 2.18
N ASN A 62 6.31 -0.35 3.11
CA ASN A 62 6.39 -1.79 2.86
C ASN A 62 5.35 -2.23 1.82
N ARG A 63 5.75 -3.12 0.91
CA ARG A 63 4.89 -3.71 -0.13
C ARG A 63 5.00 -5.22 -0.07
N TRP A 64 3.88 -5.90 -0.29
CA TRP A 64 3.84 -7.35 -0.42
C TRP A 64 2.68 -7.76 -1.34
N GLU A 65 2.79 -8.97 -1.88
CA GLU A 65 1.77 -9.59 -2.72
C GLU A 65 0.92 -10.55 -1.86
N ILE A 66 -0.39 -10.56 -2.11
CA ILE A 66 -1.31 -11.55 -1.60
C ILE A 66 -1.80 -12.38 -2.81
N PRO A 67 -1.68 -13.73 -2.76
CA PRO A 67 -2.10 -14.60 -3.85
C PRO A 67 -3.63 -14.75 -3.88
N THR A 68 -4.34 -13.68 -4.22
CA THR A 68 -5.81 -13.63 -4.30
C THR A 68 -6.29 -12.59 -5.33
N THR A 69 -7.60 -12.53 -5.57
CA THR A 69 -8.23 -11.53 -6.44
C THR A 69 -8.78 -10.36 -5.63
N LEU A 70 -9.04 -9.21 -6.26
CA LEU A 70 -9.67 -8.07 -5.59
C LEU A 70 -11.05 -8.40 -5.02
N GLN A 71 -11.79 -9.32 -5.65
CA GLN A 71 -13.12 -9.74 -5.20
C GLN A 71 -13.07 -10.42 -3.83
N HIS A 72 -11.94 -11.01 -3.47
CA HIS A 72 -11.71 -11.59 -2.15
C HIS A 72 -11.20 -10.57 -1.13
N VAL A 73 -10.83 -9.35 -1.55
CA VAL A 73 -10.45 -8.28 -0.64
C VAL A 73 -11.71 -7.54 -0.19
N VAL A 74 -11.98 -7.61 1.11
CA VAL A 74 -13.09 -6.92 1.75
C VAL A 74 -12.53 -5.74 2.52
N ALA A 75 -12.95 -4.53 2.19
CA ALA A 75 -12.74 -3.39 3.07
C ALA A 75 -13.91 -3.31 4.06
N MET A 76 -13.64 -3.24 5.37
CA MET A 76 -14.70 -3.03 6.36
C MET A 76 -15.19 -1.57 6.39
N ALA A 77 -14.40 -0.64 5.84
CA ALA A 77 -14.77 0.77 5.66
C ALA A 77 -14.71 1.18 4.19
N GLU A 78 -15.17 2.41 3.89
CA GLU A 78 -15.27 2.97 2.54
C GLU A 78 -13.96 2.79 1.73
N SER A 79 -14.07 2.06 0.63
CA SER A 79 -13.05 2.02 -0.40
C SER A 79 -13.20 3.26 -1.27
N GLN A 80 -12.11 4.01 -1.44
CA GLN A 80 -12.10 5.13 -2.36
C GLN A 80 -11.44 4.65 -3.65
N PRO A 81 -12.18 4.58 -4.78
CA PRO A 81 -11.55 4.37 -6.06
C PRO A 81 -10.57 5.50 -6.29
N ILE A 82 -9.39 5.12 -6.73
CA ILE A 82 -8.34 6.05 -7.03
C ILE A 82 -8.50 6.54 -8.47
N ASP A 83 -8.15 7.80 -8.69
CA ASP A 83 -8.27 8.46 -9.98
C ASP A 83 -7.63 7.64 -11.11
N PRO A 84 -8.36 7.37 -12.22
CA PRO A 84 -7.85 6.62 -13.36
C PRO A 84 -6.62 7.25 -14.04
N GLN A 85 -6.27 8.50 -13.72
CA GLN A 85 -5.06 9.15 -14.24
C GLN A 85 -3.75 8.47 -13.79
N TRP A 86 -3.77 7.62 -12.74
CA TRP A 86 -2.56 6.93 -12.29
C TRP A 86 -2.34 5.65 -13.09
N THR A 87 -1.32 5.70 -13.94
CA THR A 87 -0.96 4.61 -14.86
C THR A 87 -0.17 3.47 -14.21
N CYS A 88 0.34 3.66 -12.98
CA CYS A 88 1.01 2.59 -12.23
C CYS A 88 0.91 2.76 -10.70
N LEU A 89 1.03 1.65 -9.97
CA LEU A 89 1.00 1.62 -8.50
C LEU A 89 2.11 2.48 -7.88
N ASP A 90 3.29 2.54 -8.49
CA ASP A 90 4.41 3.32 -7.92
C ASP A 90 4.18 4.83 -7.99
N ASP A 91 3.52 5.32 -9.05
CA ASP A 91 3.14 6.74 -9.15
C ASP A 91 2.08 7.09 -8.11
N ALA A 92 1.06 6.23 -7.97
CA ALA A 92 0.04 6.33 -6.92
C ALA A 92 0.67 6.39 -5.52
N ARG A 93 1.63 5.49 -5.25
CA ARG A 93 2.35 5.43 -3.97
C ARG A 93 3.12 6.72 -3.69
N ARG A 94 3.84 7.23 -4.68
CA ARG A 94 4.62 8.48 -4.55
C ARG A 94 3.71 9.68 -4.31
N ALA A 95 2.69 9.83 -5.14
CA ALA A 95 1.73 10.94 -5.04
C ALA A 95 0.99 10.95 -3.69
N LEU A 96 0.62 9.76 -3.19
CA LEU A 96 -0.10 9.63 -1.93
C LEU A 96 0.80 9.54 -0.69
N GLY A 97 2.11 9.39 -0.83
CA GLY A 97 3.05 9.27 0.29
C GLY A 97 3.13 7.87 0.93
N PHE A 98 2.86 6.81 0.17
CA PHE A 98 3.08 5.39 0.53
C PHE A 98 4.48 4.93 0.12
N THR A 99 5.47 5.77 0.40
CA THR A 99 6.87 5.50 0.11
C THR A 99 7.59 5.23 1.42
N ARG A 100 8.64 4.39 1.37
CA ARG A 100 9.58 4.35 2.50
C ARG A 100 10.01 5.80 2.71
N HIS A 101 9.84 6.34 3.90
CA HIS A 101 10.51 7.58 4.26
C HIS A 101 11.98 7.36 3.92
N ALA A 102 12.41 7.89 2.77
CA ALA A 102 13.81 8.07 2.51
C ALA A 102 14.24 9.00 3.63
N ASP A 103 14.98 8.42 4.56
CA ASP A 103 15.63 9.09 5.65
C ASP A 103 16.01 10.52 5.20
N THR A 104 15.39 11.52 5.81
CA THR A 104 15.74 12.92 5.56
C THR A 104 17.06 13.26 6.25
N THR A 105 18.04 12.36 6.19
CA THR A 105 19.44 12.66 6.46
C THR A 105 20.06 13.31 5.22
N ARG A 106 19.50 14.45 4.81
CA ARG A 106 20.20 15.40 3.93
C ARG A 106 20.27 16.76 4.62
N GLY A 107 21.20 16.84 5.57
CA GLY A 107 22.12 17.98 5.61
C GLY A 107 21.67 19.25 6.32
N ARG A 108 21.11 19.19 7.54
CA ARG A 108 21.31 20.32 8.48
C ARG A 108 22.70 20.26 9.11
N ARG A 109 23.75 20.49 8.30
CA ARG A 109 25.06 20.88 8.86
C ARG A 109 24.95 22.33 9.35
N ARG A 110 24.36 22.50 10.53
CA ARG A 110 24.63 23.64 11.40
C ARG A 110 26.05 23.48 11.94
N ARG A 111 27.05 24.03 11.26
CA ARG A 111 28.32 24.44 11.87
C ARG A 111 28.48 25.92 11.55
N ARG A 112 27.98 26.82 12.40
CA ARG A 112 28.82 27.56 13.36
C ARG A 112 30.19 27.89 12.77
N HIS A 113 30.30 29.00 12.05
CA HIS A 113 31.51 29.81 12.13
C HIS A 113 31.23 30.98 13.07
N ARG A 114 31.83 30.82 14.24
CA ARG A 114 31.91 31.77 15.33
C ARG A 114 32.77 32.94 14.86
N ARG A 115 32.26 34.17 15.06
CA ARG A 115 33.03 35.42 15.13
C ARG A 115 34.26 35.26 16.04
N SER A 116 35.36 35.91 15.63
CA SER A 116 36.43 36.58 16.39
C SER A 116 37.50 36.90 15.32
N SER A 117 37.79 38.13 14.86
CA SER A 117 38.26 39.32 15.61
C SER A 117 39.36 38.95 16.60
N ASP A 118 40.60 38.88 16.13
CA ASP A 118 41.69 39.82 16.45
C ASP A 118 42.78 39.72 15.38
#